data_AF-A0A349PS75-F1
#
_entry.id   AF-A0A349PS75-F1
#
_cell.length_a   1.000
_cell.length_b   1.000
_cell.length_c   1.000
_cell.angle_alpha   90.00
_cell.angle_beta   90.00
_cell.angle_gamma   90.00
#
_symmetry.space_group_name_H-M   'P 1'
#
loop_
_entity.id
_entity.type
_entity.pdbx_description
1 polymer ?
#
loop_
_entity_poly.entity_id
_entity_poly.type
_entity_poly.pdbx_seq_one_letter_code
_entity_poly.pdbx_strand_id
1 'polypeptide(L)' 'AGLFDEVRALLDSGLPRDVTAMQAIGYKETLAYLDGEAAREEAIDEIKLRSRQYAKRQLTWLRR' A
#
# COMPACT_ATOMS: atom_id res chain seq x y z
N ALA A 1 12.53 4.00 -10.53
CA ALA A 1 11.33 4.64 -9.97
C ALA A 1 10.28 3.57 -9.77
N GLY A 2 9.87 3.34 -8.53
CA GLY A 2 8.80 2.41 -8.16
C GLY A 2 7.96 2.92 -7.00
N LEU A 3 6.99 2.11 -6.54
CA LEU A 3 6.04 2.48 -5.48
C LEU A 3 6.72 3.04 -4.22
N PHE A 4 7.81 2.40 -3.75
CA PHE A 4 8.54 2.85 -2.57
C PHE A 4 9.14 4.25 -2.73
N ASP A 5 9.64 4.58 -3.93
CA ASP A 5 10.18 5.91 -4.23
C ASP A 5 9.07 6.95 -4.27
N GLU A 6 7.91 6.60 -4.84
CA GLU A 6 6.74 7.48 -4.92
C GLU A 6 6.21 7.82 -3.53
N VAL A 7 6.01 6.82 -2.66
CA VAL A 7 5.54 7.05 -1.29
C VAL A 7 6.52 7.91 -0.51
N ARG A 8 7.83 7.68 -0.67
CA ARG A 8 8.85 8.53 -0.04
C ARG A 8 8.76 9.98 -0.53
N ALA A 9 8.63 10.20 -1.84
CA ALA A 9 8.47 11.54 -2.40
C ALA A 9 7.21 12.25 -1.89
N LEU A 10 6.10 11.51 -1.71
CA LEU A 10 4.87 12.07 -1.14
C LEU A 10 5.06 12.48 0.33
N LEU A 11 5.73 11.67 1.14
CA LEU A 11 6.07 12.05 2.52
C LEU A 11 7.00 13.26 2.56
N ASP A 12 8.02 13.29 1.70
CA ASP A 12 8.96 14.41 1.59
C ASP A 12 8.26 15.70 1.14
N SER A 13 7.16 15.60 0.40
CA SER A 13 6.32 16.74 0.00
C SER A 13 5.44 17.30 1.14
N GLY A 14 5.43 16.66 2.31
CA GLY A 14 4.64 17.06 3.48
C GLY A 14 3.24 16.45 3.53
N LEU A 15 2.94 15.44 2.70
CA LEU A 15 1.64 14.76 2.75
C LEU A 15 1.52 13.97 4.08
N PRO A 16 0.47 14.20 4.90
CA PRO A 16 0.32 13.50 6.16
C PRO A 16 0.09 11.99 5.98
N ARG A 17 0.58 11.19 6.92
CA ARG A 17 0.54 9.71 6.87
C ARG A 17 -0.86 9.14 7.14
N ASP A 18 -1.69 9.90 7.82
CA ASP A 18 -3.04 9.52 8.29
C ASP A 18 -4.15 9.81 7.28
N VAL A 19 -3.82 10.43 6.14
CA VAL A 19 -4.81 10.68 5.07
C VAL A 19 -5.34 9.37 4.50
N THR A 20 -6.59 9.39 4.04
CA THR A 20 -7.24 8.21 3.45
C THR A 20 -6.47 7.65 2.24
N ALA A 21 -5.82 8.51 1.45
CA ALA A 21 -5.00 8.08 0.31
C ALA A 21 -3.84 7.15 0.73
N MET A 22 -3.24 7.40 1.90
CA MET A 22 -2.16 6.59 2.46
C MET A 22 -2.64 5.24 3.01
N GLN A 23 -3.95 5.05 3.15
CA GLN A 23 -4.55 3.76 3.55
C GLN A 23 -4.81 2.83 2.36
N ALA A 24 -4.52 3.27 1.13
CA ALA A 24 -4.65 2.44 -0.06
C ALA A 24 -3.66 1.26 -0.06
N ILE A 25 -4.07 0.15 -0.67
CA ILE A 25 -3.22 -1.03 -0.86
C ILE A 25 -1.99 -0.61 -1.67
N GLY A 26 -0.80 -0.98 -1.21
CA GLY A 26 0.46 -0.48 -1.72
C GLY A 26 1.07 0.57 -0.80
N TYR A 27 0.33 1.64 -0.55
CA TYR A 27 0.81 2.79 0.22
C TYR A 27 0.96 2.43 1.69
N LYS A 28 -0.05 1.78 2.27
CA LYS A 28 -0.04 1.39 3.68
C LYS A 28 1.10 0.43 4.02
N GLU A 29 1.32 -0.57 3.18
CA GLU A 29 2.40 -1.55 3.36
C GLU A 29 3.78 -0.92 3.16
N THR A 30 3.88 0.04 2.23
CA THR A 30 5.10 0.83 2.05
C THR A 30 5.40 1.70 3.27
N LEU A 31 4.38 2.31 3.91
CA LEU A 31 4.56 3.05 5.16
C LEU A 31 5.10 2.15 6.28
N ALA A 32 4.54 0.95 6.46
CA ALA A 32 5.03 -0.01 7.45
C ALA A 32 6.51 -0.37 7.24
N TYR A 33 6.95 -0.51 5.98
CA TYR A 33 8.37 -0.68 5.67
C TYR A 33 9.20 0.56 6.02
N LEU A 34 8.73 1.77 5.66
CA LEU A 34 9.44 3.01 5.95
C LEU A 34 9.52 3.31 7.46
N ASP A 35 8.57 2.83 8.23
CA ASP A 35 8.53 2.93 9.70
C ASP A 35 9.38 1.84 10.40
N GLY A 36 9.95 0.90 9.63
CA GLY A 36 10.75 -0.20 10.16
C GLY A 36 9.92 -1.29 10.85
N GLU A 37 8.60 -1.28 10.68
CA GLU A 37 7.67 -2.26 11.23
C GLU A 37 7.62 -3.56 10.40
N ALA A 38 8.06 -3.52 9.14
CA ALA A 38 8.12 -4.66 8.24
C ALA A 38 9.38 -4.62 7.35
N ALA A 39 9.88 -5.79 6.97
CA ALA A 39 10.91 -5.89 5.94
C ALA A 39 10.34 -5.53 4.56
N ARG A 40 11.23 -5.16 3.61
CA ARG A 40 10.81 -4.76 2.26
C ARG A 40 10.09 -5.90 1.53
N GLU A 41 10.62 -7.11 1.65
CA GLU A 41 10.07 -8.32 1.05
C GLU A 41 8.69 -8.65 1.64
N GLU A 42 8.51 -8.48 2.95
CA GLU A 42 7.23 -8.69 3.63
C GLU A 42 6.17 -7.68 3.15
N ALA A 43 6.54 -6.40 3.04
CA ALA A 43 5.65 -5.39 2.48
C ALA A 43 5.23 -5.74 1.05
N ILE A 44 6.16 -6.20 0.21
CA ILE A 44 5.87 -6.64 -1.17
C ILE A 44 4.88 -7.81 -1.18
N ASP A 45 5.08 -8.80 -0.33
CA ASP A 45 4.21 -9.98 -0.29
C ASP A 45 2.81 -9.67 0.27
N GLU A 46 2.72 -8.76 1.24
CA GLU A 46 1.46 -8.25 1.76
C GLU A 46 0.70 -7.46 0.69
N ILE A 47 1.37 -6.59 -0.08
CA ILE A 47 0.76 -5.86 -1.21
C ILE A 47 0.14 -6.84 -2.21
N LYS A 48 0.88 -7.89 -2.60
CA LYS A 48 0.38 -8.92 -3.52
C LYS A 48 -0.84 -9.63 -2.94
N LEU A 49 -0.80 -10.00 -1.66
CA LEU A 49 -1.90 -10.68 -0.97
C LEU A 49 -3.16 -9.82 -0.93
N ARG A 50 -3.04 -8.58 -0.45
CA ARG A 50 -4.14 -7.61 -0.31
C ARG A 50 -4.75 -7.28 -1.67
N SER A 51 -3.93 -7.11 -2.69
CA SER A 51 -4.38 -6.87 -4.07
C SER A 51 -5.24 -8.03 -4.60
N ARG A 52 -4.81 -9.29 -4.41
CA ARG A 52 -5.61 -10.47 -4.78
C ARG A 52 -6.94 -10.54 -4.02
N GLN A 53 -6.92 -10.25 -2.72
CA GLN A 53 -8.15 -10.21 -1.91
C GLN A 53 -9.10 -9.11 -2.37
N TYR A 54 -8.58 -7.94 -2.73
CA TYR A 54 -9.37 -6.83 -3.25
C TYR A 54 -9.99 -7.19 -4.61
N ALA A 55 -9.20 -7.76 -5.53
CA ALA A 55 -9.71 -8.27 -6.80
C ALA A 55 -10.82 -9.32 -6.61
N LYS A 56 -10.65 -10.25 -5.65
CA LYS A 56 -11.71 -11.22 -5.30
C LYS A 56 -12.98 -10.51 -4.84
N ARG A 57 -12.88 -9.50 -3.97
CA ARG A 57 -14.04 -8.71 -3.52
C ARG A 57 -14.72 -7.97 -4.68
N GLN A 58 -13.94 -7.37 -5.57
CA GLN A 58 -14.43 -6.70 -6.78
C GLN A 58 -15.24 -7.68 -7.66
N LEU A 59 -14.69 -8.87 -7.94
CA LEU A 59 -15.39 -9.91 -8.70
C LEU A 59 -16.68 -10.38 -8.02
N THR A 60 -16.69 -10.53 -6.70
CA THR A 60 -17.92 -10.87 -5.96
C THR A 60 -18.98 -9.79 -6.11
N TRP A 61 -18.59 -8.52 -6.08
CA TRP A 61 -19.52 -7.40 -6.20
C TRP A 61 -20.08 -7.28 -7.62
N LEU A 62 -19.22 -7.42 -8.64
CA LEU A 62 -19.58 -7.36 -10.06
C LEU A 62 -20.43 -8.54 -10.57
N ARG A 63 -20.50 -9.64 -9.80
CA ARG A 63 -21.38 -10.78 -10.10
C ARG A 63 -22.84 -10.55 -9.70
N ARG A 64 -23.14 -9.43 -9.03
CA ARG A 64 -24.51 -8.96 -8.76
C ARG A 64 -24.97 -8.07 -9.90
#